data_AF-A0A139WZ00-F1
#
_entry.id   AF-A0A139WZ00-F1
#
_cell.length_a   1.000
_cell.length_b   1.000
_cell.length_c   1.000
_cell.angle_alpha   90.00
_cell.angle_beta   90.00
_cell.angle_gamma   90.00
#
_symmetry.space_group_name_H-M   'P 1'
#
loop_
_entity.id
_entity.type
_entity.pdbx_description
1 polymer ?
#
loop_
_entity_poly.entity_id
_entity_poly.type
_entity_poly.pdbx_seq_one_letter_code
_entity_poly.pdbx_strand_id
1 'polypeptide(L)'
;MVKKRDRRFPVNLPIVKEIRLSLWGHTRGVSKTRMAEAILIDRVSNADNWNEVCKDLRQEAAIRKITVEELIKEILKADGYEDSVDIDNVDWSCLLNNQEPEIEETEEETDTRDS
;
A
#
# COMPACT_ATOMS: atom_id res chain seq x y z
N MET A 1 -26.23 -51.08 -11.77
CA MET A 1 -25.41 -50.00 -12.37
C MET A 1 -25.35 -48.84 -11.38
N VAL A 2 -24.20 -48.60 -10.75
CA VAL A 2 -24.03 -47.48 -9.79
C VAL A 2 -23.61 -46.24 -10.57
N LYS A 3 -24.49 -45.24 -10.70
CA LYS A 3 -24.12 -43.92 -11.21
C LYS A 3 -23.10 -43.31 -10.25
N LYS A 4 -21.84 -43.18 -10.70
CA LYS A 4 -20.82 -42.39 -10.00
C LYS A 4 -21.35 -40.96 -9.89
N ARG A 5 -21.84 -40.58 -8.71
CA ARG A 5 -22.21 -39.19 -8.42
C ARG A 5 -20.94 -38.37 -8.56
N ASP A 6 -20.95 -37.42 -9.50
CA ASP A 6 -19.86 -36.50 -9.76
C ASP A 6 -19.64 -35.68 -8.47
N ARG A 7 -18.66 -36.08 -7.66
CA ARG A 7 -18.33 -35.43 -6.38
C ARG A 7 -17.48 -34.19 -6.65
N ARG A 8 -18.07 -33.21 -7.34
CA ARG A 8 -17.47 -31.88 -7.43
C ARG A 8 -17.76 -31.17 -6.12
N PHE A 9 -16.81 -31.26 -5.19
CA PHE A 9 -16.85 -30.44 -3.99
C PHE A 9 -16.64 -28.98 -4.42
N PRO A 10 -17.54 -28.05 -4.05
CA PRO A 10 -17.34 -26.65 -4.36
C PRO A 10 -16.08 -26.18 -3.65
N VAL A 11 -15.06 -25.83 -4.43
CA VAL A 11 -13.84 -25.22 -3.89
C VAL A 11 -14.15 -23.75 -3.60
N ASN A 12 -13.90 -23.31 -2.37
CA ASN A 12 -14.16 -21.94 -1.97
C ASN A 12 -13.28 -20.96 -2.79
N LEU A 13 -13.85 -19.84 -3.24
CA LEU A 13 -13.18 -18.84 -4.07
C LEU A 13 -11.84 -18.33 -3.48
N PRO A 14 -11.69 -18.08 -2.15
CA PRO A 14 -10.41 -17.72 -1.55
C PRO A 14 -9.36 -18.81 -1.73
N ILE A 15 -9.73 -20.09 -1.52
CA ILE A 15 -8.82 -21.23 -1.69
C ILE A 15 -8.35 -21.33 -3.15
N VAL A 16 -9.24 -21.11 -4.12
CA VAL A 16 -8.86 -21.09 -5.55
C VAL A 16 -7.84 -19.97 -5.84
N LYS A 17 -8.01 -18.78 -5.26
CA LYS A 17 -7.07 -17.66 -5.42
C LYS A 17 -5.70 -18.00 -4.82
N GLU A 18 -5.66 -18.62 -3.64
CA GLU A 18 -4.41 -19.05 -3.01
C GLU A 18 -3.65 -20.12 -3.83
N ILE A 19 -4.39 -21.10 -4.35
CA ILE A 19 -3.81 -22.14 -5.21
C ILE A 19 -3.22 -21.51 -6.48
N ARG A 20 -3.96 -20.59 -7.13
CA ARG A 20 -3.46 -19.88 -8.33
C ARG A 20 -2.19 -19.08 -8.04
N LEU A 21 -2.14 -18.34 -6.93
CA LEU A 21 -0.94 -17.61 -6.51
C LEU A 21 0.25 -18.53 -6.29
N SER A 22 0.02 -19.68 -5.64
CA SER A 22 1.08 -20.66 -5.36
C SER A 22 1.62 -21.29 -6.64
N LEU A 23 0.73 -21.67 -7.57
CA LEU A 23 1.11 -22.22 -8.87
C LEU A 23 1.88 -21.20 -9.71
N TRP A 24 1.45 -19.93 -9.69
CA TRP A 24 2.11 -18.87 -10.46
C TRP A 24 3.48 -18.50 -9.90
N GLY A 25 3.62 -18.48 -8.57
CA GLY A 25 4.92 -18.33 -7.93
C GLY A 25 5.87 -19.46 -8.30
N HIS A 26 5.39 -20.71 -8.24
CA HIS A 26 6.18 -21.88 -8.61
C HIS A 26 6.73 -21.81 -10.04
N THR A 27 5.94 -21.40 -11.03
CA THR A 27 6.40 -21.29 -12.43
C THR A 27 7.43 -20.18 -12.66
N ARG A 28 7.57 -19.24 -11.72
CA ARG A 28 8.52 -18.12 -11.80
C ARG A 28 9.67 -18.22 -10.80
N GLY A 29 9.71 -19.28 -9.99
CA GLY A 29 10.71 -19.42 -8.92
C GLY A 29 10.54 -18.41 -7.77
N VAL A 30 9.33 -17.89 -7.56
CA VAL A 30 9.03 -16.86 -6.57
C VAL A 30 8.03 -17.39 -5.53
N SER A 31 8.17 -16.99 -4.26
CA SER A 31 7.24 -17.43 -3.21
C SER A 31 5.84 -16.82 -3.38
N LYS A 32 4.81 -17.49 -2.82
CA LYS A 32 3.42 -16.98 -2.79
C LYS A 32 3.35 -15.58 -2.18
N THR A 33 4.06 -15.36 -1.07
CA THR A 33 4.10 -14.08 -0.35
C THR A 33 4.66 -12.98 -1.24
N ARG A 34 5.82 -13.20 -1.86
CA ARG A 34 6.45 -12.20 -2.74
C ARG A 34 5.63 -11.93 -4.00
N MET A 35 4.89 -12.91 -4.51
CA MET A 35 3.92 -12.69 -5.58
C MET A 35 2.73 -11.84 -5.13
N ALA A 36 2.21 -12.08 -3.92
CA ALA A 36 1.13 -11.27 -3.36
C ALA A 36 1.59 -9.83 -3.15
N GLU A 37 2.79 -9.61 -2.61
CA GLU A 37 3.43 -8.30 -2.47
C GLU A 37 3.56 -7.60 -3.83
N ALA A 38 4.08 -8.28 -4.86
CA ALA A 38 4.22 -7.68 -6.19
C ALA A 38 2.88 -7.28 -6.81
N ILE A 39 1.83 -8.08 -6.62
CA ILE A 39 0.47 -7.74 -7.09
C ILE A 39 -0.11 -6.57 -6.30
N LEU A 40 0.16 -6.50 -4.99
CA LEU A 40 -0.28 -5.38 -4.16
C LEU A 40 0.42 -4.10 -4.60
N ILE A 41 1.74 -4.14 -4.81
CA ILE A 41 2.53 -3.03 -5.36
C ILE A 41 1.96 -2.58 -6.69
N ASP A 42 1.79 -3.49 -7.65
CA ASP A 42 1.22 -3.17 -8.97
C ASP A 42 -0.17 -2.51 -8.87
N ARG A 43 -1.00 -2.97 -7.91
CA ARG A 43 -2.32 -2.37 -7.68
C ARG A 43 -2.26 -0.99 -7.06
N VAL A 44 -1.40 -0.75 -6.07
CA VAL A 44 -1.29 0.57 -5.43
C VAL A 44 -0.52 1.57 -6.31
N SER A 45 0.36 1.09 -7.19
CA SER A 45 1.05 1.88 -8.21
C SER A 45 0.16 2.21 -9.41
N ASN A 46 -1.00 1.54 -9.56
CA ASN A 46 -1.96 1.87 -10.61
C ASN A 46 -2.71 3.16 -10.27
N ALA A 47 -2.60 4.17 -11.14
CA ALA A 47 -3.16 5.49 -10.91
C ALA A 47 -4.68 5.49 -10.67
N ASP A 48 -5.44 4.63 -11.35
CA ASP A 48 -6.91 4.58 -11.18
C ASP A 48 -7.29 4.04 -9.79
N ASN A 49 -6.59 3.01 -9.31
CA ASN A 49 -6.80 2.50 -7.96
C ASN A 49 -6.39 3.52 -6.91
N TRP A 50 -5.26 4.20 -7.12
CA TRP A 50 -4.79 5.23 -6.20
C TRP A 50 -5.73 6.44 -6.15
N ASN A 51 -6.31 6.83 -7.30
CA ASN A 51 -7.33 7.87 -7.36
C ASN A 51 -8.57 7.54 -6.53
N GLU A 52 -9.01 6.28 -6.51
CA GLU A 52 -10.11 5.85 -5.64
C GLU A 52 -9.70 5.89 -4.17
N VAL A 53 -8.48 5.49 -3.80
CA VAL A 53 -7.96 5.66 -2.42
C VAL A 53 -7.96 7.14 -2.01
N CYS A 54 -7.47 8.04 -2.86
CA CYS A 54 -7.48 9.48 -2.61
C CYS A 54 -8.90 10.04 -2.43
N LYS A 55 -9.87 9.50 -3.17
CA LYS A 55 -11.29 9.89 -3.05
C LYS A 55 -11.89 9.41 -1.72
N ASP A 56 -11.60 8.18 -1.32
CA ASP A 56 -12.05 7.62 -0.04
C ASP A 56 -11.45 8.39 1.15
N LEU A 57 -10.15 8.73 1.09
CA LEU A 57 -9.49 9.56 2.09
C LEU A 57 -10.12 10.95 2.20
N ARG A 58 -10.42 11.60 1.07
CA ARG A 58 -11.12 12.90 1.04
C ARG A 58 -12.51 12.80 1.66
N GLN A 59 -13.23 11.73 1.37
CA GLN A 59 -14.57 11.51 1.91
C GLN A 59 -14.53 11.28 3.42
N GLU A 60 -13.60 10.46 3.91
CA GLU A 60 -13.45 10.19 5.34
C GLU A 60 -13.03 11.46 6.11
N ALA A 61 -12.06 12.22 5.58
CA ALA A 61 -11.64 13.48 6.17
C ALA A 61 -12.82 14.47 6.27
N ALA A 62 -13.65 14.54 5.23
CA ALA A 62 -14.86 15.37 5.22
C ALA A 62 -15.90 14.92 6.26
N ILE A 63 -16.11 13.61 6.44
CA ILE A 63 -17.00 13.04 7.47
C ILE A 63 -16.50 13.43 8.86
N ARG A 64 -15.19 13.35 9.09
CA ARG A 64 -14.53 13.65 10.36
C ARG A 64 -14.30 15.14 10.61
N LYS A 65 -14.53 15.98 9.59
CA LYS A 65 -14.29 17.44 9.60
C LYS A 65 -12.84 17.83 9.91
N ILE A 66 -11.90 17.04 9.40
CA ILE A 66 -10.45 17.30 9.45
C ILE A 66 -9.92 17.47 8.03
N THR A 67 -8.70 17.95 7.90
CA THR A 67 -7.99 17.96 6.62
C THR A 67 -7.57 16.53 6.23
N VAL A 68 -7.36 16.30 4.93
CA VAL A 68 -6.87 14.99 4.45
C VAL A 68 -5.46 14.72 4.97
N GLU A 69 -4.65 15.76 5.13
CA GLU A 69 -3.30 15.67 5.69
C GLU A 69 -3.34 15.20 7.14
N GLU A 70 -4.21 15.77 7.98
CA GLU A 70 -4.39 15.30 9.36
C GLU A 70 -4.83 13.83 9.41
N LEU A 71 -5.75 13.43 8.52
CA LEU A 71 -6.18 12.03 8.42
C LEU A 71 -5.02 11.10 8.05
N ILE A 72 -4.18 11.49 7.09
CA ILE A 72 -2.99 10.73 6.69
C ILE A 72 -2.02 10.59 7.88
N LYS A 73 -1.73 11.69 8.59
CA LYS A 73 -0.84 11.67 9.76
C LYS A 73 -1.37 10.73 10.84
N GLU A 74 -2.66 10.75 11.13
CA GLU A 74 -3.27 9.84 12.10
C GLU A 74 -3.16 8.37 11.69
N ILE A 75 -3.42 8.04 10.41
CA ILE A 75 -3.30 6.67 9.90
C ILE A 75 -1.85 6.19 10.04
N LEU A 76 -0.89 7.01 9.60
CA LEU A 76 0.53 6.66 9.66
C LEU A 76 1.03 6.47 11.10
N LYS A 77 0.59 7.32 12.04
CA LYS A 77 0.90 7.16 13.47
C LYS A 77 0.26 5.88 14.03
N ALA A 78 -1.00 5.61 13.70
CA ALA A 78 -1.69 4.40 14.14
C ALA A 78 -1.02 3.11 13.62
N ASP A 79 -0.42 3.16 12.44
CA ASP A 79 0.34 2.06 11.84
C ASP A 79 1.82 2.00 12.28
N GLY A 80 2.26 2.93 13.14
CA GLY A 80 3.61 2.93 13.74
C GLY A 80 4.72 3.51 12.86
N TYR A 81 4.39 4.29 11.83
CA TYR A 81 5.41 4.90 10.96
C TYR A 81 6.20 6.04 11.62
N GLU A 82 5.78 6.52 12.79
CA GLU A 82 6.48 7.57 13.54
C GLU A 82 7.88 7.17 13.99
N ASP A 83 8.15 5.85 14.09
CA ASP A 83 9.49 5.33 14.41
C ASP A 83 10.47 5.44 13.23
N SER A 84 9.96 5.65 12.01
CA SER A 84 10.74 5.62 10.76
C SER A 84 10.70 6.92 9.96
N VAL A 85 9.70 7.76 10.18
CA VAL A 85 9.48 9.02 9.46
C VAL A 85 9.01 10.09 10.43
N ASP A 86 9.51 11.31 10.28
CA ASP A 86 9.02 12.48 11.01
C ASP A 86 7.65 12.92 10.45
N ILE A 87 6.59 12.26 10.91
CA ILE A 87 5.23 12.39 10.35
C ILE A 87 4.73 13.84 10.36
N ASP A 88 5.11 14.62 11.35
CA ASP A 88 4.55 15.95 11.54
C ASP A 88 5.18 17.00 10.60
N ASN A 89 6.45 16.78 10.20
CA ASN A 89 7.23 17.71 9.39
C ASN A 89 7.32 17.33 7.90
N VAL A 90 6.72 16.22 7.48
CA VAL A 90 6.62 15.83 6.07
C VAL A 90 5.38 16.44 5.41
N ASP A 91 5.54 16.98 4.19
CA ASP A 91 4.42 17.37 3.34
C ASP A 91 3.80 16.13 2.66
N TRP A 92 2.63 15.75 3.14
CA TRP A 92 1.87 14.61 2.62
C TRP A 92 0.95 14.96 1.44
N SER A 93 0.88 16.23 1.03
CA SER A 93 0.04 16.65 -0.09
C SER A 93 0.48 16.01 -1.42
N CYS A 94 1.77 15.67 -1.54
CA CYS A 94 2.35 14.94 -2.67
C CYS A 94 1.65 13.58 -2.94
N LEU A 95 1.23 12.87 -1.89
CA LEU A 95 0.52 11.58 -1.99
C LEU A 95 -0.81 11.72 -2.73
N LEU A 96 -1.44 12.90 -2.69
CA LEU A 96 -2.77 13.12 -3.27
C LEU A 96 -2.74 13.57 -4.73
N ASN A 97 -1.56 13.97 -5.22
CA ASN A 97 -1.37 14.59 -6.54
C ASN A 97 -0.53 13.73 -7.49
N ASN A 98 -0.09 12.54 -7.09
CA ASN A 98 0.88 11.72 -7.83
C ASN A 98 2.17 12.49 -8.20
N GLN A 99 2.47 13.56 -7.48
CA GLN A 99 3.74 14.25 -7.61
C GLN A 99 4.72 13.57 -6.66
N GLU A 100 5.89 13.18 -7.16
CA GLU A 100 6.98 12.81 -6.29
C GLU A 100 7.29 14.01 -5.38
N PRO A 101 7.43 13.81 -4.06
CA PRO A 101 7.87 14.89 -3.18
C PRO A 101 9.22 15.40 -3.68
N GLU A 102 9.33 16.71 -3.90
CA GLU A 102 10.63 17.35 -4.09
C GLU A 102 11.40 17.19 -2.79
N ILE A 103 12.37 16.29 -2.78
CA ILE A 103 13.27 16.10 -1.65
C ILE A 103 14.25 17.27 -1.72
N GLU A 104 14.03 18.32 -0.93
CA GLU A 104 15.09 19.29 -0.66
C GLU A 104 16.15 18.56 0.17
N GLU A 105 17.25 18.18 -0.47
CA GLU A 105 18.46 17.75 0.23
C GLU A 105 18.84 18.88 1.18
N THR A 106 18.62 18.66 2.49
CA THR A 106 19.10 19.58 3.50
C THR A 106 20.62 19.44 3.50
N GLU A 107 21.30 20.36 2.82
CA GLU A 107 22.75 20.51 2.94
C GLU A 107 23.04 20.77 4.42
N GLU A 108 23.47 19.75 5.15
CA GLU A 108 24.11 19.93 6.45
C GLU A 108 25.38 20.75 6.19
N GLU A 109 25.25 22.07 6.36
CA GLU A 109 26.37 22.98 6.55
C GLU A 109 27.16 22.48 7.77
N THR A 110 28.19 21.67 7.50
CA THR A 110 29.21 21.34 8.50
C THR A 110 30.02 22.60 8.75
N ASP A 111 29.53 23.42 9.66
CA ASP A 111 30.27 24.50 10.33
C ASP A 111 31.47 23.86 11.07
N THR A 112 32.56 23.65 10.33
CA THR A 112 33.87 23.39 10.93
C THR A 112 34.51 24.72 11.23
N ARG A 113 34.08 25.28 12.37
CA ARG A 113 34.80 26.29 13.12
C ARG A 113 36.01 25.65 13.83
N ASP A 114 37.07 26.45 13.90
CA ASP A 114 38.35 26.29 14.65
C ASP A 114 39.48 25.45 14.01
N SER A 115 40.46 26.14 13.42
CA SER A 115 41.68 26.61 14.14
C SER A 115 42.70 27.27 13.20
#